data_AF-A0A1W9RYT9-F1
#
_entry.id   AF-A0A1W9RYT9-F1
#
_cell.length_a   1.000
_cell.length_b   1.000
_cell.length_c   1.000
_cell.angle_alpha   90.00
_cell.angle_beta   90.00
_cell.angle_gamma   90.00
#
_symmetry.space_group_name_H-M   'P 1'
#
loop_
_entity.id
_entity.type
_entity.pdbx_description
1 polymer ?
#
loop_
_entity_poly.entity_id
_entity_poly.type
_entity_poly.pdbx_seq_one_letter_code
_entity_poly.pdbx_strand_id
1 'polypeptide(L)'
;MMMRSLFGIVLLSVFLFSMGVAGVAGDTLHSVDEEIISANTLFGFNLFSELVREDAGKNVFISPLSISIALGMTYNGAAGKTQ
;
A
#
# COMPACT_ATOMS: atom_id res chain seq x y z
N MET A 1 39.39 -30.05 0.30
CA MET A 1 38.82 -30.19 -1.06
C MET A 1 37.32 -29.85 -1.10
N MET A 2 36.52 -30.24 -0.09
CA MET A 2 35.07 -29.96 0.02
C MET A 2 34.69 -28.46 0.07
N MET A 3 35.50 -27.63 0.74
CA MET A 3 35.22 -26.19 0.90
C MET A 3 35.41 -25.35 -0.38
N ARG A 4 36.18 -25.86 -1.36
CA ARG A 4 36.39 -25.20 -2.67
C ARG A 4 35.20 -25.40 -3.61
N SER A 5 34.46 -26.50 -3.47
CA SER A 5 33.23 -26.77 -4.22
C SER A 5 32.04 -25.97 -3.67
N LEU A 6 31.96 -25.83 -2.35
CA LEU A 6 30.88 -25.05 -1.70
C LEU A 6 30.94 -23.56 -2.05
N PHE A 7 32.15 -22.98 -2.03
CA PHE A 7 32.36 -21.57 -2.36
C PHE A 7 31.95 -21.24 -3.81
N GLY A 8 32.19 -22.17 -4.76
CA GLY A 8 31.77 -22.02 -6.15
C GLY A 8 30.25 -22.04 -6.35
N ILE A 9 29.53 -22.87 -5.61
CA ILE A 9 28.06 -22.95 -5.67
C ILE A 9 27.43 -21.67 -5.10
N VAL A 10 27.96 -21.16 -3.99
CA VAL A 10 27.50 -19.89 -3.40
C VAL A 10 27.75 -18.74 -4.38
N LEU A 11 28.93 -18.68 -5.01
CA LEU A 11 29.24 -17.63 -5.99
C LEU A 11 28.35 -17.70 -7.23
N LEU A 12 28.04 -18.91 -7.71
CA LEU A 12 27.13 -19.14 -8.84
C LEU A 12 25.67 -18.75 -8.50
N SER A 13 25.20 -19.03 -7.27
CA SER A 13 23.88 -18.61 -6.82
C SER A 13 23.72 -17.09 -6.73
N VAL A 14 24.76 -16.38 -6.29
CA VAL A 14 24.79 -14.91 -6.26
C VAL A 14 24.84 -14.33 -7.67
N PHE A 15 25.56 -14.97 -8.58
CA PHE A 15 25.66 -14.53 -9.98
C PHE A 15 24.33 -14.71 -10.74
N LEU A 16 23.62 -15.82 -10.52
CA LEU A 16 22.30 -16.06 -11.11
C LEU A 16 21.22 -15.12 -10.52
N PHE A 17 21.35 -14.75 -9.24
CA PHE A 17 20.47 -13.75 -8.63
C PHE A 17 20.71 -12.34 -9.20
N SER A 18 21.96 -12.00 -9.55
CA SER A 18 22.32 -10.70 -10.14
C SER A 18 21.92 -10.54 -11.61
N MET A 19 21.68 -11.63 -12.35
CA MET A 19 21.32 -11.59 -13.78
C MET A 19 19.81 -11.47 -14.03
N GLY A 20 19.01 -11.39 -12.96
CA GLY A 20 17.57 -11.11 -12.98
C GLY A 20 17.19 -9.63 -13.01
N VAL A 21 18.16 -8.69 -13.03
CA VAL A 21 17.92 -7.23 -13.00
C VAL A 21 18.27 -6.59 -14.36
N ALA A 22 17.82 -7.20 -15.45
CA ALA A 22 17.98 -6.63 -16.81
C ALA A 22 16.63 -6.49 -17.53
N GLY A 23 15.57 -6.14 -16.79
CA GLY A 23 14.23 -6.08 -17.34
C GLY A 23 13.25 -5.22 -16.55
N VAL A 24 13.57 -3.95 -16.29
CA VAL A 24 12.54 -2.92 -16.03
C VAL A 24 12.94 -1.66 -16.80
N ALA A 25 12.92 -1.76 -18.12
CA ALA A 25 12.86 -0.61 -19.01
C ALA A 25 11.39 -0.47 -19.44
N GLY A 26 10.62 0.24 -18.63
CA GLY A 26 9.23 0.57 -18.90
C GLY A 26 8.88 1.78 -18.06
N ASP A 27 8.46 2.85 -18.74
CA ASP A 27 7.99 4.11 -18.17
C ASP A 27 6.80 3.86 -17.21
N THR A 28 7.06 3.56 -15.95
CA THR A 28 5.99 3.31 -14.97
C THR A 28 5.52 4.63 -14.39
N LEU A 29 4.76 5.40 -15.16
CA LEU A 29 3.77 6.29 -14.55
C LEU A 29 2.73 5.37 -13.89
N HIS A 30 2.93 5.09 -12.60
CA HIS A 30 1.92 4.43 -11.78
C HIS A 30 0.72 5.38 -11.66
N SER A 31 -0.31 5.15 -12.47
CA SER A 31 -1.61 5.76 -12.23
C SER A 31 -2.15 5.26 -10.89
N VAL A 32 -2.81 6.14 -10.14
CA VAL A 32 -3.56 5.70 -8.95
C VAL A 32 -4.65 4.75 -9.41
N ASP A 33 -4.78 3.63 -8.70
CA ASP A 33 -5.79 2.61 -8.98
C ASP A 33 -7.21 3.21 -8.90
N GLU A 34 -8.02 2.98 -9.94
CA GLU A 34 -9.42 3.43 -9.99
C GLU A 34 -10.26 2.86 -8.85
N GLU A 35 -9.96 1.64 -8.40
CA GLU A 35 -10.64 1.01 -7.27
C GLU A 35 -10.39 1.81 -5.99
N ILE A 36 -9.15 2.24 -5.75
CA ILE A 36 -8.78 3.07 -4.59
C ILE A 36 -9.47 4.44 -4.65
N ILE A 37 -9.57 5.05 -5.83
CA ILE A 37 -10.29 6.33 -6.01
C ILE A 37 -11.77 6.15 -5.66
N SER A 38 -12.40 5.10 -6.19
CA SER A 38 -13.82 4.82 -5.96
C SER A 38 -14.11 4.50 -4.48
N ALA A 39 -13.26 3.69 -3.85
CA ALA A 39 -13.38 3.32 -2.45
C ALA A 39 -13.21 4.53 -1.51
N ASN A 40 -12.22 5.39 -1.74
CA ASN A 40 -12.03 6.60 -0.94
C ASN A 40 -13.17 7.60 -1.13
N THR A 41 -13.72 7.69 -2.35
CA THR A 41 -14.89 8.54 -2.63
C THR A 41 -16.12 8.05 -1.88
N LEU A 42 -16.41 6.75 -1.93
CA LEU A 42 -17.54 6.15 -1.21
C LEU A 42 -17.38 6.29 0.31
N PHE A 43 -16.19 5.99 0.85
CA PHE A 43 -15.87 6.18 2.26
C PHE A 43 -16.10 7.63 2.70
N GLY A 44 -15.61 8.59 1.91
CA GLY A 44 -15.77 10.02 2.19
C GLY A 44 -17.23 10.46 2.22
N PHE A 45 -18.06 10.03 1.28
CA PHE A 45 -19.49 10.36 1.28
C PHE A 45 -20.24 9.71 2.44
N ASN A 46 -19.94 8.45 2.77
CA ASN A 46 -20.56 7.76 3.90
C ASN A 46 -20.22 8.46 5.22
N LEU A 47 -18.95 8.78 5.44
CA LEU A 47 -18.49 9.49 6.63
C LEU A 47 -19.10 10.89 6.71
N PHE A 48 -19.08 11.64 5.60
CA PHE A 48 -19.66 12.99 5.57
C PHE A 48 -21.16 12.98 5.85
N SER A 49 -21.90 12.00 5.32
CA SER A 49 -23.33 11.85 5.59
C SER A 49 -23.61 11.62 7.08
N GLU A 50 -22.77 10.84 7.76
CA GLU A 50 -22.90 10.63 9.21
C GLU A 50 -22.62 11.93 9.99
N LEU A 51 -21.53 12.62 9.65
CA LEU A 51 -21.14 13.85 10.34
C LEU A 51 -22.14 14.99 10.14
N VAL A 52 -22.70 15.15 8.94
CA VAL A 52 -23.76 16.15 8.69
C VAL A 52 -25.03 15.86 9.47
N ARG A 53 -25.34 14.57 9.71
CA ARG A 53 -26.47 14.16 10.55
C ARG A 53 -26.21 14.46 12.02
N GLU A 54 -24.99 14.22 12.49
CA GLU A 54 -24.58 14.47 13.88
C GLU A 54 -24.48 15.99 14.18
N ASP A 55 -23.83 16.75 13.29
CA ASP A 55 -23.61 18.19 13.40
C ASP A 55 -24.61 19.02 12.58
N ALA A 56 -25.89 18.64 12.67
CA ALA A 56 -26.97 19.30 11.94
C ALA A 56 -26.98 20.83 12.17
N GLY A 57 -26.99 21.60 11.08
CA GLY A 57 -27.00 23.06 11.11
C GLY A 57 -25.64 23.72 11.36
N LYS A 58 -24.55 22.94 11.44
CA LYS A 58 -23.17 23.46 11.52
C LYS A 58 -22.43 23.24 10.20
N ASN A 59 -21.34 23.99 10.03
CA ASN A 59 -20.41 23.74 8.93
C ASN A 59 -19.61 22.48 9.22
N VAL A 60 -19.59 21.55 8.26
CA VAL A 60 -18.78 20.32 8.32
C VAL A 60 -17.74 20.38 7.20
N PHE A 61 -16.47 20.26 7.56
CA PHE A 61 -15.35 20.23 6.62
C PHE A 61 -14.34 19.17 7.06
N ILE A 62 -14.06 18.20 6.18
CA ILE A 62 -13.18 17.06 6.46
C ILE A 62 -12.27 16.74 5.28
N SER A 63 -11.19 15.99 5.54
CA SER A 63 -10.35 15.37 4.51
C SER A 63 -10.47 13.84 4.61
N PRO A 64 -11.36 13.20 3.80
CA PRO A 64 -11.54 11.75 3.84
C PRO A 64 -10.25 10.99 3.57
N LEU A 65 -9.44 11.45 2.61
CA LEU A 65 -8.18 10.81 2.25
C LEU A 65 -7.20 10.76 3.43
N SER A 66 -7.09 11.85 4.19
CA SER A 66 -6.19 11.90 5.36
C SER A 66 -6.62 10.90 6.44
N ILE A 67 -7.93 10.75 6.65
CA ILE A 67 -8.51 9.79 7.60
C ILE A 67 -8.24 8.36 7.11
N SER A 68 -8.47 8.07 5.82
CA SER A 68 -8.16 6.77 5.21
C SER A 68 -6.70 6.38 5.39
N ILE A 69 -5.76 7.32 5.21
CA ILE A 69 -4.33 7.07 5.41
C ILE A 69 -4.01 6.78 6.88
N ALA A 70 -4.56 7.54 7.82
CA ALA A 70 -4.37 7.31 9.25
C ALA A 70 -4.90 5.94 9.69
N LEU A 71 -6.09 5.57 9.18
CA LEU A 71 -6.67 4.25 9.41
C LEU A 71 -5.84 3.14 8.75
N GLY A 72 -5.33 3.34 7.54
CA GLY A 72 -4.44 2.38 6.87
C GLY A 72 -3.15 2.12 7.65
N MET A 73 -2.53 3.17 8.21
CA MET A 73 -1.39 3.02 9.11
C MET A 73 -1.74 2.22 10.37
N THR A 74 -2.92 2.47 10.94
CA THR A 74 -3.41 1.76 12.13
C THR A 74 -3.74 0.30 11.82
N TYR A 75 -4.39 0.05 10.68
CA TYR A 75 -4.74 -1.26 10.17
C TYR A 75 -3.49 -2.13 9.96
N ASN A 76 -2.41 -1.55 9.42
CA ASN A 76 -1.14 -2.26 9.25
C ASN A 76 -0.51 -2.71 10.59
N GLY A 77 -0.87 -2.07 11.70
CA GLY A 77 -0.47 -2.49 13.06
C GLY A 77 -1.51 -3.36 13.78
N ALA A 78 -2.69 -3.57 13.20
CA ALA A 78 -3.77 -4.36 13.78
C ALA A 78 -3.61 -5.86 13.50
N ALA A 79 -4.38 -6.70 14.20
CA ALA A 79 -4.33 -8.15 14.04
C ALA A 79 -5.65 -8.83 14.44
N GLY A 80 -5.90 -10.02 13.91
CA GLY A 80 -7.08 -10.81 14.28
C GLY A 80 -8.35 -10.22 13.69
N LYS A 81 -9.26 -9.71 14.53
CA LYS A 81 -10.56 -9.15 14.10
C LYS A 81 -10.52 -7.64 13.82
N THR A 82 -9.39 -7.00 14.10
CA THR A 82 -9.21 -5.55 13.95
C THR A 82 -8.38 -5.17 12.72
N GLN A 83 -7.78 -6.18 12.06
CA GLN A 83 -7.39 -6.16 10.66
C GLN A 83 -8.53 -6.84 9.89
#